data_AF-A0A8H5SIQ0-F1
#
_entry.id   AF-A0A8H5SIQ0-F1
#
_cell.length_a   1.000
_cell.length_b   1.000
_cell.length_c   1.000
_cell.angle_alpha   90.00
_cell.angle_beta   90.00
_cell.angle_gamma   90.00
#
_symmetry.space_group_name_H-M   'P 1'
#
loop_
_entity.id
_entity.type
_entity.pdbx_description
1 polymer ?
#
loop_
_entity_poly.entity_id
_entity_poly.type
_entity_poly.pdbx_seq_one_letter_code
_entity_poly.pdbx_strand_id
1 'polypeptide(L)' 'MVPSKPMCVEAFTDYPPLGRFAVRDMRQTVAVGVIKAVEKTTGGTGKVTKSAAKAGLMYSLLRRNDHVGMSTRLLSGST' A
#
# COMPACT_ATOMS: atom_id res chain seq x y z
N MET A 1 -6.02 -12.68 -18.88
CA MET A 1 -5.58 -13.77 -17.98
C MET A 1 -5.90 -13.34 -16.55
N VAL A 2 -6.66 -14.13 -15.81
CA VAL A 2 -7.02 -13.85 -14.41
C VAL A 2 -6.14 -14.72 -13.50
N PRO A 3 -5.47 -14.16 -12.48
CA PRO A 3 -4.62 -14.94 -11.60
C PRO A 3 -5.46 -15.93 -10.79
N SER A 4 -5.09 -17.21 -10.80
CA SER A 4 -5.80 -18.26 -10.04
C SER A 4 -5.44 -18.27 -8.55
N LYS A 5 -4.35 -17.60 -8.16
CA LYS A 5 -3.88 -17.45 -6.77
C LYS A 5 -3.76 -15.96 -6.43
N PRO A 6 -3.98 -15.54 -5.17
CA PRO A 6 -3.76 -14.16 -4.75
C PRO A 6 -2.34 -13.71 -5.10
N MET A 7 -2.23 -12.61 -5.83
CA MET A 7 -0.96 -12.09 -6.36
C MET A 7 -0.97 -10.57 -6.27
N CYS A 8 0.13 -9.99 -5.82
CA CYS A 8 0.32 -8.54 -5.81
C CYS A 8 1.14 -8.16 -7.04
N VAL A 9 0.55 -7.37 -7.93
CA VAL A 9 1.19 -6.80 -9.12
C VAL A 9 0.84 -5.32 -9.20
N GLU A 10 1.73 -4.53 -9.80
CA GLU A 10 1.57 -3.09 -9.95
C GLU A 10 1.82 -2.68 -11.40
N ALA A 11 1.37 -1.48 -11.77
CA ALA A 11 1.67 -0.90 -13.08
C ALA A 11 3.17 -0.62 -13.19
N PHE A 12 3.73 -0.83 -14.38
CA PHE A 12 5.16 -0.64 -14.62
C PHE A 12 5.62 0.81 -14.45
N THR A 13 4.74 1.78 -14.70
CA THR A 13 5.02 3.20 -14.49
C THR A 13 5.26 3.53 -13.03
N ASP A 14 4.53 2.87 -12.13
CA ASP A 14 4.52 3.19 -10.71
C ASP A 14 5.59 2.39 -9.98
N TYR A 15 5.67 1.08 -10.28
CA TYR A 15 6.67 0.17 -9.73
C TYR A 15 7.25 -0.73 -10.83
N PRO A 16 8.31 -0.27 -11.53
CA PRO A 16 8.95 -1.01 -12.62
C PRO A 16 9.37 -2.45 -12.28
N PRO A 17 9.85 -2.76 -11.06
CA PRO A 17 10.22 -4.13 -10.69
C PRO A 17 9.03 -5.10 -10.60
N LEU A 18 7.85 -4.62 -10.20
CA LEU A 18 6.65 -5.45 -10.00
C LEU A 18 5.77 -5.55 -11.27
N GLY A 19 5.99 -4.65 -12.23
CA GLY A 19 5.24 -4.60 -13.48
C GLY A 19 5.78 -5.51 -14.59
N ARG A 20 6.88 -6.25 -14.38
CA ARG A 20 7.46 -7.17 -15.39
C ARG A 20 7.09 -8.61 -15.05
N PHE A 21 6.60 -9.36 -16.04
CA PHE A 21 6.27 -10.77 -15.85
C PHE A 21 6.82 -11.63 -16.99
N ALA A 22 7.15 -12.87 -16.64
CA ALA A 22 7.55 -13.92 -17.58
C ALA A 22 6.52 -15.04 -17.55
N VAL A 23 6.06 -15.46 -18.72
CA VAL A 23 5.20 -16.63 -18.87
C VAL A 23 6.10 -17.84 -19.09
N ARG A 24 5.97 -18.85 -18.25
CA ARG A 24 6.75 -20.08 -18.32
C ARG A 24 5.84 -21.26 -18.61
N ASP A 25 6.22 -22.06 -19.59
CA ASP A 25 5.63 -23.36 -19.86
C ASP A 25 6.76 -24.39 -20.06
N MET A 26 6.59 -25.59 -19.50
CA MET A 26 7.55 -26.70 -19.62
C MET A 26 9.05 -26.31 -19.53
N ARG A 27 9.43 -25.64 -18.43
CA ARG A 27 10.80 -25.15 -18.14
C ARG A 27 11.31 -24.04 -19.06
N GLN A 28 10.57 -23.65 -20.09
CA GLN A 28 10.94 -22.61 -21.05
C GLN A 28 10.13 -21.32 -20.83
N THR A 29 10.69 -20.18 -21.22
CA THR A 29 9.98 -18.90 -21.23
C THR A 29 9.28 -18.72 -22.56
N VAL A 30 7.94 -18.77 -22.55
CA VAL A 30 7.13 -18.65 -23.77
C VAL A 30 6.77 -17.21 -24.11
N ALA A 31 6.76 -16.30 -23.12
CA ALA A 31 6.53 -14.88 -23.35
C ALA A 31 7.10 -14.01 -22.20
N VAL A 32 7.35 -12.73 -22.51
CA VAL A 32 7.69 -11.69 -21.54
C VAL A 32 6.76 -10.50 -21.76
N GLY A 33 6.31 -9.86 -20.69
CA GLY A 33 5.37 -8.76 -20.78
C GLY A 33 5.52 -7.73 -19.66
N VAL A 34 4.85 -6.60 -19.86
CA VAL A 34 4.83 -5.46 -18.94
C VAL A 34 3.37 -5.08 -18.63
N ILE A 35 3.09 -4.80 -17.37
CA ILE A 35 1.76 -4.46 -16.87
C ILE A 35 1.48 -2.97 -17.06
N LYS A 36 0.44 -2.64 -17.81
CA LYS A 36 0.03 -1.25 -18.10
C LYS A 36 -0.92 -0.67 -17.06
N ALA A 37 -1.88 -1.46 -16.61
CA ALA A 37 -2.88 -1.06 -15.62
C ALA A 37 -3.24 -2.26 -14.74
N VAL A 38 -3.63 -1.99 -13.49
CA VAL A 38 -4.06 -3.01 -12.52
C VAL A 38 -5.37 -2.55 -11.88
N GLU A 39 -6.40 -3.40 -11.95
CA GLU A 39 -7.60 -3.24 -11.13
C GLU A 39 -7.30 -3.88 -9.76
N LYS A 40 -7.16 -3.04 -8.73
CA LYS A 40 -6.88 -3.52 -7.37
C LYS A 40 -8.17 -4.04 -6.76
N THR A 41 -8.21 -5.34 -6.49
CA THR A 41 -9.27 -5.91 -5.63
C THR A 41 -9.22 -5.22 -4.27
N THR A 42 -10.39 -4.85 -3.73
CA THR A 42 -10.57 -4.26 -2.39
C THR A 42 -10.33 -5.30 -1.28
N GLY A 43 -9.24 -6.06 -1.39
CA GLY A 43 -8.91 -7.24 -0.60
C GLY A 43 -9.26 -7.01 0.87
N GLY A 44 -10.13 -7.88 1.39
CA GLY A 44 -10.69 -7.75 2.72
C GLY A 44 -9.61 -7.50 3.76
N THR A 45 -9.90 -6.57 4.68
CA THR A 45 -9.01 -6.12 5.75
C THR A 45 -8.25 -7.30 6.36
N GLY A 46 -6.97 -7.43 6.01
CA GLY A 46 -6.11 -8.46 6.57
C GLY A 46 -6.11 -8.35 8.10
N LYS A 47 -5.86 -9.47 8.80
CA LYS A 47 -5.84 -9.47 10.27
C LYS A 47 -4.83 -8.42 10.76
N VAL A 48 -5.36 -7.34 11.34
CA VAL A 48 -4.55 -6.21 11.83
C VAL A 48 -3.88 -6.62 13.13
N THR A 49 -2.57 -6.45 13.21
CA THR A 49 -1.83 -6.66 14.46
C THR A 49 -2.09 -5.52 15.44
N LYS A 50 -2.00 -5.80 16.74
CA LYS A 50 -2.23 -4.79 17.79
C LYS A 50 -1.32 -3.56 17.63
N SER A 51 -0.10 -3.75 17.14
CA SER A 51 0.84 -2.66 16.84
C SER A 51 0.39 -1.81 15.65
N ALA A 52 -0.11 -2.42 14.57
CA ALA A 52 -0.63 -1.70 13.41
C ALA A 52 -1.87 -0.87 13.75
N ALA A 53 -2.78 -1.40 14.59
CA ALA A 53 -3.94 -0.65 15.08
C ALA A 53 -3.52 0.58 15.91
N LYS A 54 -2.51 0.42 16.79
CA LYS A 54 -1.97 1.52 17.60
C LYS A 54 -1.28 2.59 16.74
N ALA A 55 -0.51 2.18 15.73
CA ALA A 55 0.15 3.10 14.80
C ALA A 55 -0.85 3.88 13.93
N GLY A 56 -1.89 3.21 13.42
CA GLY A 56 -2.96 3.87 12.67
C GLY A 56 -3.69 4.93 13.51
N LEU A 57 -3.95 4.63 14.79
CA LEU A 57 -4.56 5.57 15.72
C LEU A 57 -3.64 6.76 16.04
N MET A 58 -2.33 6.53 16.22
CA MET A 58 -1.34 7.60 16.42
C MET A 58 -1.23 8.53 15.19
N TYR A 59 -1.17 7.97 13.99
CA TYR A 59 -1.13 8.76 12.75
C TYR A 59 -2.42 9.56 12.53
N SER A 60 -3.59 8.99 12.87
CA SER A 60 -4.87 9.69 12.85
C SER A 60 -4.95 10.84 13.86
N LEU A 61 -4.31 10.70 15.03
CA LEU A 61 -4.22 11.78 16.02
C LEU A 61 -3.27 12.89 15.55
N LEU A 62 -2.12 12.55 14.96
CA LEU A 62 -1.19 13.55 14.42
C LEU A 62 -1.84 14.39 13.32
N ARG A 63 -2.52 13.75 12.35
CA ARG A 63 -3.24 14.46 11.27
C ARG A 63 -4.42 15.29 11.76
N ARG A 64 -5.04 14.93 12.89
CA ARG A 64 -6.03 15.79 13.56
C ARG A 64 -5.40 17.05 14.14
N ASN A 65 -4.16 16.96 14.63
CA ASN A 65 -3.44 18.13 15.11
C ASN A 65 -2.94 19.03 13.96
N ASP A 66 -2.63 18.48 12.78
CA ASP A 66 -2.19 19.27 11.62
C ASP A 66 -3.30 20.16 11.01
N HIS A 67 -4.58 19.77 11.14
CA HIS A 67 -5.73 20.61 10.71
C HIS A 67 -6.16 21.64 11.79
N VAL A 68 -5.66 21.51 13.02
CA VAL A 68 -5.89 22.47 14.12
C VAL A 68 -4.65 23.37 14.33
N GLY A 69 -3.57 23.12 13.59
CA GLY A 69 -2.29 23.85 13.63
C GLY A 69 -2.29 25.27 13.04
N MET A 70 -3.42 25.99 13.09
CA MET A 70 -3.44 27.43 12.84
C MET A 70 -3.88 28.26 14.06
N SER A 71 -4.11 27.64 15.23
CA SER A 71 -4.37 28.41 16.44
C SER A 71 -3.91 27.67 17.70
N THR A 72 -3.20 28.38 18.58
CA THR A 72 -2.67 27.94 19.89
C THR A 72 -1.27 27.27 19.89
N ARG A 73 -0.29 28.00 19.36
CA ARG A 73 0.91 28.28 20.18
C ARG A 73 0.44 29.21 21.31
N LEU A 74 0.87 28.97 22.56
CA LEU A 74 0.43 29.55 23.86
C LEU A 74 -0.53 28.57 24.56
N LEU A 75 -0.13 27.83 25.60
CA LEU A 75 0.44 28.32 26.86
C LEU A 75 1.36 27.27 27.51
N SER A 76 2.45 27.78 28.12
CA SER A 76 3.16 27.30 29.33
C SER A 76 2.52 26.10 30.06
N GLY A 77 3.24 25.06 30.47
CA GLY A 77 4.36 25.13 31.41
C GLY A 77 3.91 24.69 32.82
N SER A 78 4.78 23.91 33.48
CA SER A 78 4.79 23.55 34.91
C SER A 78 3.98 22.31 35.38
N THR A 79 4.73 21.49 36.15
CA THR A 79 4.42 20.32 37.00
C THR A 79 3.94 19.04 36.34
#